data_AF-A0A2P1BT86-F1
#
_entry.id   AF-A0A2P1BT86-F1
#
_cell.length_a   1.000
_cell.length_b   1.000
_cell.length_c   1.000
_cell.angle_alpha   90.00
_cell.angle_beta   90.00
_cell.angle_gamma   90.00
#
_symmetry.space_group_name_H-M   'P 1'
#
loop_
_entity.id
_entity.type
_entity.pdbx_description
1 polymer ?
#
loop_
_entity_poly.entity_id
_entity_poly.type
_entity_poly.pdbx_seq_one_letter_code
_entity_poly.pdbx_strand_id
1 'polypeptide(L)' 'DAMRSDMGGAAPVCASVITAAALKLPLNIIGLAPLCENMPSGKATKP' A
#
# COMPACT_ATOMS: atom_id res chain seq x y z
N ASP A 1 7.27 14.03 -9.54
CA ASP A 1 6.67 13.05 -10.47
C ASP A 1 6.84 11.61 -10.00
N ALA A 2 8.07 11.13 -9.79
CA ALA A 2 8.33 9.74 -9.37
C ALA A 2 7.73 9.35 -8.00
N MET A 3 7.65 10.27 -7.03
CA MET A 3 7.10 9.98 -5.69
C MET A 3 5.60 9.62 -5.68
N ARG A 4 4.89 9.72 -6.82
CA ARG A 4 3.54 9.12 -6.94
C ARG A 4 3.55 7.61 -6.75
N SER A 5 4.68 6.96 -7.02
CA SER A 5 4.87 5.51 -6.83
C SER A 5 5.38 5.15 -5.44
N ASP A 6 5.36 6.08 -4.47
CA ASP A 6 5.78 5.81 -3.08
C ASP A 6 4.80 4.84 -2.37
N MET A 7 3.57 4.72 -2.90
CA MET A 7 2.63 3.64 -2.56
C MET A 7 2.96 2.28 -3.23
N GLY A 8 4.11 2.19 -3.91
CA GLY A 8 4.55 1.03 -4.69
C GLY A 8 4.81 -0.22 -3.85
N GLY A 9 4.87 -0.12 -2.51
CA GLY A 9 4.85 -1.28 -1.62
C GLY A 9 3.44 -1.81 -1.36
N ALA A 10 2.44 -0.91 -1.19
CA ALA A 10 1.05 -1.29 -0.95
C ALA A 10 0.38 -1.87 -2.20
N ALA A 11 0.65 -1.28 -3.38
CA ALA A 11 0.06 -1.72 -4.64
C ALA A 11 0.28 -3.21 -4.97
N PRO A 12 1.50 -3.77 -4.96
CA PRO A 12 1.73 -5.19 -5.25
C PRO A 12 1.19 -6.11 -4.16
N VAL A 13 1.15 -5.69 -2.88
CA VAL A 13 0.52 -6.47 -1.80
C VAL A 13 -0.97 -6.64 -2.10
N CYS A 14 -1.69 -5.55 -2.37
CA CYS A 14 -3.10 -5.59 -2.73
C CYS A 14 -3.34 -6.44 -4.00
N ALA A 15 -2.53 -6.23 -5.05
CA ALA A 15 -2.64 -6.99 -6.29
C ALA A 15 -2.43 -8.50 -6.08
N SER A 16 -1.48 -8.88 -5.23
CA SER A 16 -1.20 -10.28 -4.90
C SER A 16 -2.36 -10.93 -4.15
N VAL A 17 -2.96 -10.22 -3.18
CA VAL A 17 -4.13 -10.72 -2.44
C VAL A 17 -5.33 -10.90 -3.38
N ILE A 18 -5.58 -9.92 -4.26
CA ILE A 18 -6.64 -10.01 -5.28
C ILE A 18 -6.41 -11.21 -6.20
N THR A 19 -5.17 -11.42 -6.65
CA THR A 19 -4.80 -12.53 -7.52
C THR A 19 -4.97 -13.88 -6.81
N ALA A 20 -4.54 -13.98 -5.54
CA ALA A 20 -4.72 -15.18 -4.73
C ALA A 20 -6.21 -15.53 -4.51
N ALA A 21 -7.04 -14.52 -4.29
CA ALA A 21 -8.49 -14.69 -4.19
C ALA A 21 -9.12 -15.15 -5.52
N ALA A 22 -8.69 -14.56 -6.65
CA ALA A 22 -9.14 -14.97 -7.99
C ALA A 22 -8.79 -16.44 -8.32
N LEU A 23 -7.63 -16.91 -7.85
CA LEU A 23 -7.20 -18.31 -7.97
C LEU A 23 -7.86 -19.25 -6.96
N LYS A 24 -8.68 -18.74 -6.03
CA LYS A 24 -9.35 -19.52 -4.97
C LYS A 24 -8.37 -20.37 -4.17
N LEU A 25 -7.21 -19.81 -3.83
CA LEU A 25 -6.23 -20.52 -3.02
C LEU A 25 -6.85 -20.87 -1.66
N PRO A 26 -6.70 -22.11 -1.17
CA PRO A 26 -7.28 -22.55 0.09
C PRO A 26 -6.46 -22.06 1.29
N LEU A 27 -6.22 -20.75 1.37
CA LEU A 27 -5.39 -20.09 2.38
C LEU A 27 -6.10 -18.84 2.89
N ASN A 28 -5.89 -18.53 4.18
CA ASN A 28 -6.31 -17.26 4.75
C ASN A 28 -5.18 -16.24 4.60
N ILE A 29 -5.44 -15.11 3.96
CA ILE A 29 -4.45 -14.06 3.69
C ILE A 29 -4.97 -12.72 4.24
N ILE A 30 -4.14 -12.01 4.99
CA ILE A 30 -4.43 -10.64 5.47
C ILE A 30 -3.38 -9.71 4.88
N GLY A 31 -3.83 -8.71 4.11
CA GLY A 31 -2.98 -7.63 3.59
C GLY A 31 -3.15 -6.36 4.43
N LEU A 32 -2.03 -5.76 4.85
CA LEU A 32 -2.02 -4.48 5.56
C LEU A 32 -1.30 -3.42 4.73
N ALA A 33 -1.90 -2.25 4.58
CA ALA A 33 -1.37 -1.14 3.80
C ALA A 33 -1.71 0.20 4.48
N PRO A 34 -0.82 0.76 5.32
CA PRO A 34 -0.99 2.12 5.81
C PRO A 34 -0.78 3.11 4.66
N LEU A 35 -1.75 4.01 4.44
CA LEU A 35 -1.75 4.97 3.34
C LEU A 35 -1.86 6.39 3.88
N CYS A 36 -0.94 7.25 3.48
CA CYS A 36 -0.95 8.68 3.78
C CYS A 36 -0.18 9.45 2.69
N GLU A 37 -0.31 10.77 2.69
CA GLU A 37 0.54 11.66 1.91
C GLU A 37 1.58 12.32 2.81
N ASN A 38 2.77 12.58 2.27
CA ASN A 38 3.81 13.34 2.94
C ASN A 38 3.86 14.77 2.38
N MET A 39 3.15 15.70 3.05
CA MET A 39 3.00 17.07 2.60
C MET A 39 3.60 18.08 3.60
N PRO A 40 4.25 19.15 3.12
CA PRO A 40 4.72 20.23 3.99
C PRO A 40 3.53 21.03 4.55
N SER A 41 3.57 21.34 5.85
CA SER A 41 2.60 22.23 6.50
C SER A 41 3.14 22.73 7.85
N GLY A 42 2.46 23.70 8.48
CA GLY A 42 2.79 24.15 9.84
C GLY A 42 2.56 23.10 10.94
N LYS A 43 1.97 21.94 10.59
CA LYS A 43 1.77 20.79 11.47
C LYS A 43 2.59 19.55 11.04
N ALA A 44 3.46 19.69 10.04
CA ALA A 44 4.26 18.58 9.53
C ALA A 44 5.30 18.11 10.56
N THR A 45 5.79 16.89 10.38
CA THR A 45 6.87 16.31 11.18
C THR A 45 8.12 17.18 11.07
N LYS A 46 8.74 17.49 12.21
CA LYS A 46 10.01 18.22 12.28
C LYS A 46 11.17 17.24 12.08
N PRO A 47 12.29 17.66 11.46
CA PRO A 47 13.51 16.86 11.41
C PRO A 47 14.00 16.43 12.79
#